data_AF-A0A959NQV3-F1
#
_entry.id   AF-A0A959NQV3-F1
#
_cell.length_a   1.000
_cell.length_b   1.000
_cell.length_c   1.000
_cell.angle_alpha   90.00
_cell.angle_beta   90.00
_cell.angle_gamma   90.00
#
_symmetry.space_group_name_H-M   'P 1'
#
loop_
_entity.id
_entity.type
_entity.pdbx_description
1 polymer ?
#
loop_
_entity_poly.entity_id
_entity_poly.type
_entity_poly.pdbx_seq_one_letter_code
_entity_poly.pdbx_strand_id
1 'polypeptide(L)' 'MVEIRKIETITDFAPKRVKKYLFIWCNEGNISIEVDNKFLTLTKNQVLTITSGQYHCFKKTNNGKGYLLDFTLDYICKTE' A
#
# COMPACT_ATOMS: atom_id res chain seq x y z
N MET A 1 13.75 -8.56 -1.28
CA MET A 1 12.54 -9.22 -1.84
C MET A 1 11.57 -8.17 -2.35
N VAL A 2 10.91 -8.41 -3.49
CA VAL A 2 9.93 -7.50 -4.12
C VAL A 2 8.72 -8.30 -4.61
N GLU A 3 7.52 -7.73 -4.48
CA GLU A 3 6.28 -8.33 -4.96
C GLU A 3 5.32 -7.21 -5.43
N ILE A 4 4.64 -7.43 -6.56
CA ILE A 4 3.57 -6.55 -7.06
C ILE A 4 2.24 -7.30 -7.08
N ARG A 5 1.20 -6.64 -6.57
CA ARG A 5 -0.15 -7.20 -6.45
C ARG A 5 -1.19 -6.19 -6.89
N LYS A 6 -2.30 -6.68 -7.41
CA LYS A 6 -3.48 -5.86 -7.70
C LYS A 6 -4.22 -5.55 -6.40
N ILE A 7 -4.61 -4.31 -6.19
CA ILE A 7 -5.33 -3.89 -4.97
C ILE A 7 -6.67 -4.61 -4.83
N GLU A 8 -7.29 -4.91 -5.96
CA GLU A 8 -8.55 -5.65 -6.08
C GLU A 8 -8.46 -7.09 -5.55
N THR A 9 -7.25 -7.63 -5.40
CA THR A 9 -7.02 -8.98 -4.86
C THR A 9 -6.78 -8.98 -3.34
N ILE A 10 -6.75 -7.81 -2.71
CA ILE A 10 -6.56 -7.70 -1.26
C ILE A 10 -7.84 -8.15 -0.56
N THR A 11 -7.74 -9.28 0.13
CA THR A 11 -8.79 -9.83 1.00
C THR A 11 -8.50 -9.61 2.48
N ASP A 12 -7.23 -9.30 2.80
CA ASP A 12 -6.77 -9.05 4.17
C ASP A 12 -6.87 -7.56 4.51
N PHE A 13 -7.93 -7.23 5.25
CA PHE A 13 -8.18 -5.90 5.81
C PHE A 13 -7.77 -5.80 7.28
N ALA A 14 -7.14 -6.85 7.83
CA ALA A 14 -6.68 -6.80 9.21
C ALA A 14 -5.54 -5.78 9.35
N PRO A 15 -5.52 -5.02 10.44
CA PRO A 15 -4.43 -4.09 10.70
C PRO A 15 -3.11 -4.84 10.92
N LYS A 16 -2.02 -4.29 10.36
CA LYS A 16 -0.69 -4.90 10.49
C LYS A 16 0.45 -3.89 10.49
N ARG A 17 1.57 -4.36 11.02
CA ARG A 17 2.86 -3.68 11.02
C ARG A 17 3.88 -4.58 10.33
N VAL A 18 4.31 -4.20 9.14
CA VAL A 18 5.18 -5.04 8.29
C VAL A 18 6.55 -4.37 8.15
N LYS A 19 7.64 -5.15 8.28
CA LYS A 19 9.02 -4.68 8.02
C LYS A 19 9.34 -4.64 6.52
N LYS A 20 8.48 -3.96 5.75
CA LYS A 20 8.59 -3.73 4.31
C LYS A 20 8.06 -2.34 3.98
N TYR A 21 8.54 -1.77 2.88
CA TYR A 21 7.95 -0.60 2.28
C TYR A 21 6.78 -1.03 1.40
N LEU A 22 5.70 -0.25 1.40
CA LEU A 22 4.56 -0.44 0.51
C LEU A 22 4.39 0.81 -0.35
N PHE A 23 4.19 0.61 -1.64
CA PHE A 23 3.89 1.65 -2.60
C PHE A 23 2.55 1.33 -3.24
N ILE A 24 1.56 2.18 -2.99
CA ILE A 24 0.17 1.99 -3.40
C ILE A 24 -0.13 3.03 -4.46
N TRP A 25 -0.46 2.58 -5.67
CA TRP A 25 -0.92 3.45 -6.74
C TRP A 25 -2.40 3.20 -7.03
N CYS A 26 -3.19 4.27 -7.03
CA CYS A 26 -4.61 4.23 -7.39
C CYS A 26 -4.78 4.59 -8.87
N ASN A 27 -5.19 3.64 -9.69
CA ASN A 27 -5.44 3.86 -11.13
C ASN A 27 -6.88 4.31 -11.41
N GLU A 28 -7.84 3.84 -10.62
CA GLU A 28 -9.27 4.14 -10.78
C GLU A 28 -9.98 4.06 -9.42
N GLY A 29 -11.09 4.77 -9.28
CA GLY A 29 -11.89 4.75 -8.06
C GLY A 29 -11.15 5.33 -6.86
N ASN A 30 -11.54 4.88 -5.66
CA ASN A 30 -10.99 5.37 -4.40
C ASN A 30 -10.54 4.22 -3.49
N ILE A 31 -9.40 4.40 -2.85
CA ILE A 31 -8.85 3.47 -1.86
C ILE A 31 -8.76 4.18 -0.52
N SER A 32 -9.44 3.65 0.49
CA SER A 32 -9.42 4.15 1.85
C SER A 32 -8.53 3.25 2.70
N ILE A 33 -7.54 3.87 3.35
CA ILE A 33 -6.53 3.20 4.15
C ILE A 33 -6.26 4.02 5.41
N GLU A 34 -6.04 3.34 6.52
CA GLU A 34 -5.54 3.93 7.74
C GLU A 34 -4.03 3.67 7.83
N VAL A 35 -3.25 4.70 8.13
CA VAL A 35 -1.80 4.62 8.39
C VAL A 35 -1.47 5.40 9.65
N ASP A 36 -0.91 4.75 10.67
CA ASP A 36 -0.58 5.34 11.98
C ASP A 36 -1.71 6.24 12.53
N ASN A 37 -2.94 5.71 12.59
CA ASN A 37 -4.17 6.38 13.04
C ASN A 37 -4.65 7.55 12.16
N LYS A 38 -4.09 7.75 10.97
CA LYS A 38 -4.57 8.72 9.98
C LYS A 38 -5.38 8.02 8.90
N PHE A 39 -6.60 8.48 8.71
CA PHE A 39 -7.46 8.04 7.61
C PHE A 39 -7.09 8.78 6.33
N LEU A 40 -6.67 8.04 5.32
CA LEU A 40 -6.26 8.55 4.02
C LEU A 40 -7.19 7.98 2.95
N THR A 41 -7.52 8.81 1.97
CA THR A 41 -8.23 8.38 0.76
C THR A 41 -7.37 8.71 -0.45
N LEU A 42 -6.96 7.68 -1.17
CA LEU A 42 -6.28 7.82 -2.46
C LEU A 42 -7.31 7.83 -3.56
N THR A 43 -7.25 8.86 -4.40
CA THR A 43 -8.05 8.97 -5.63
C THR A 43 -7.18 8.65 -6.85
N LYS A 44 -7.82 8.60 -8.03
CA LYS A 44 -7.16 8.32 -9.30
C LYS A 44 -5.85 9.10 -9.50
N ASN A 45 -4.82 8.39 -9.95
CA ASN A 45 -3.45 8.86 -10.20
C ASN A 45 -2.67 9.29 -8.95
N GLN A 46 -3.20 9.07 -7.74
CA GLN A 46 -2.45 9.30 -6.53
C GLN A 46 -1.63 8.06 -6.12
N VAL A 47 -0.56 8.35 -5.40
CA VAL A 47 0.36 7.37 -4.85
C VAL A 47 0.49 7.61 -3.35
N LEU A 48 0.56 6.52 -2.58
CA LEU A 48 0.92 6.53 -1.17
C LEU A 48 2.09 5.59 -0.94
N THR A 49 3.09 6.06 -0.21
CA THR A 49 4.15 5.22 0.32
C THR A 49 3.94 5.01 1.80
N ILE A 50 4.04 3.77 2.25
CA ILE A 50 4.05 3.39 3.67
C ILE A 50 5.45 2.88 3.98
N THR A 51 6.09 3.53 4.95
CA THR A 51 7.45 3.23 5.37
C THR A 51 7.47 1.92 6.16
N SER A 52 8.60 1.22 6.09
CA SER A 52 8.85 0.02 6.88
C SER A 52 8.50 0.21 8.36
N GLY A 53 7.65 -0.67 8.88
CA GLY A 53 7.23 -0.64 10.27
C GLY A 53 6.16 0.40 10.61
N GLN A 54 5.57 1.11 9.65
CA GLN A 54 4.35 1.87 9.92
C GLN A 54 3.15 0.93 10.01
N TYR A 55 2.25 1.24 10.94
CA TYR A 55 1.00 0.53 11.11
C TYR A 55 0.05 0.92 9.98
N HIS A 56 -0.59 -0.05 9.34
CA HIS A 56 -1.56 0.23 8.29
C HIS A 56 -2.69 -0.80 8.22
N CYS A 57 -3.84 -0.37 7.71
CA CYS A 57 -5.04 -1.16 7.56
C CYS A 57 -5.86 -0.64 6.38
N PHE A 58 -6.06 -1.46 5.34
CA PHE A 58 -7.03 -1.13 4.30
C PHE A 58 -8.42 -1.12 4.92
N LYS A 59 -9.22 -0.09 4.64
CA LYS A 59 -10.59 0.04 5.18
C LYS A 59 -11.65 -0.27 4.16
N LYS A 60 -11.49 0.29 2.96
CA LYS A 60 -12.45 0.14 1.88
C LYS A 60 -11.81 0.42 0.53
N THR A 61 -12.11 -0.40 -0.45
CA THR A 61 -11.76 -0.18 -1.86
C THR A 61 -13.06 0.09 -2.61
N ASN A 62 -13.53 1.35 -2.63
CA ASN A 62 -14.78 1.75 -3.30
C ASN A 62 -14.59 1.67 -4.83
N ASN A 63 -14.60 0.47 -5.39
CA ASN A 63 -14.19 0.17 -6.77
C ASN A 63 -12.77 0.67 -7.08
N GLY A 64 -11.95 0.86 -6.05
CA GLY A 64 -10.57 1.28 -6.16
C GLY A 64 -9.74 0.22 -6.85
N LYS A 65 -9.16 0.53 -8.00
CA LYS A 65 -8.26 -0.33 -8.76
C LYS A 65 -6.85 0.22 -8.75
N GLY A 66 -5.87 -0.66 -8.78
CA GLY A 66 -4.49 -0.21 -8.79
C GLY A 66 -3.52 -1.30 -8.39
N TYR A 67 -2.32 -0.85 -8.02
CA TYR A 67 -1.23 -1.76 -7.73
C TYR A 67 -0.62 -1.44 -6.37
N LEU A 68 -0.35 -2.50 -5.61
CA LEU A 68 0.45 -2.49 -4.40
C LEU A 68 1.79 -3.15 -4.74
N LEU A 69 2.87 -2.40 -4.63
CA LEU A 69 4.22 -2.92 -4.67
C LEU A 69 4.75 -2.96 -3.23
N ASP A 70 5.16 -4.13 -2.76
CA ASP A 70 5.87 -4.25 -1.48
C ASP A 70 7.29 -4.74 -1.68
N PHE A 71 8.22 -4.12 -0.98
CA PHE A 71 9.63 -4.43 -1.12
C PHE A 71 10.38 -4.19 0.20
N THR A 72 11.52 -4.86 0.33
CA THR A 72 12.46 -4.66 1.43
C THR A 72 13.54 -3.64 1.04
N LEU A 73 14.21 -3.02 2.02
CA LEU A 73 15.17 -1.93 1.75
C LEU A 73 16.30 -2.34 0.80
N ASP A 74 16.79 -3.57 0.94
CA ASP A 74 17.81 -4.20 0.09
C ASP A 74 17.43 -4.27 -1.39
N TYR A 75 16.14 -4.21 -1.73
CA TYR A 75 15.70 -4.20 -3.12
C TYR A 75 15.96 -2.86 -3.83
N ILE A 76 15.73 -1.74 -3.15
CA ILE A 76 15.99 -0.39 -3.68
C ILE A 76 17.46 -0.01 -3.48
N CYS A 77 17.99 -0.25 -2.29
CA CYS A 77 19.37 0.01 -1.96
C CYS A 77 20.27 -1.13 -2.44
N LYS A 78 20.22 -1.45 -3.74
CA LYS A 78 21.31 -2.20 -4.36
C LYS A 78 22.56 -1.32 -4.24
N THR A 79 23.33 -1.55 -3.19
CA THR A 79 24.72 -1.12 -3.15
C THR A 79 25.40 -1.81 -4.33
N GLU A 80 25.87 -1.00 -5.27
CA GLU A 80 26.87 -1.42 -6.26
C GLU A 80 28.02 -2.16 -5.57
#